data_AF-A0A3N5UKN7-F1
#
_entry.id   AF-A0A3N5UKN7-F1
#
_cell.length_a   1.000
_cell.length_b   1.000
_cell.length_c   1.000
_cell.angle_alpha   90.00
_cell.angle_beta   90.00
_cell.angle_gamma   90.00
#
_symmetry.space_group_name_H-M   'P 1'
#
loop_
_entity.id
_entity.type
_entity.pdbx_description
1 polymer ?
#
loop_
_entity_poly.entity_id
_entity_poly.type
_entity_poly.pdbx_seq_one_letter_code
_entity_poly.pdbx_strand_id
1 'polypeptide(L)'
;MARKRFTSEIRDVAKGWRWGRRTMTPRSALDSTPPPKIWSYPTDWARTEAGRLARDVILDAALKPIIWNETTPEVFGLDNLEGVKGPVMFISNHSSHLDASIILTTLPHSWREKTATAAAKDYFFDVWWRSAFTALVYAGFPVERGAGEKATSK
;
A
#
# COMPACT_ATOMS: atom_id res chain seq x y z
N MET A 1 15.26 -13.20 -41.43
CA MET A 1 14.48 -12.43 -40.45
C MET A 1 15.38 -11.39 -39.80
N ALA A 2 15.07 -10.10 -39.94
CA ALA A 2 15.87 -9.04 -39.31
C ALA A 2 15.61 -9.00 -37.80
N ARG A 3 16.67 -9.11 -36.99
CA ARG A 3 16.60 -9.05 -35.52
C ARG A 3 16.13 -7.66 -35.12
N LYS A 4 14.95 -7.54 -34.49
CA LYS A 4 14.47 -6.27 -33.95
C LYS A 4 15.52 -5.73 -32.97
N ARG A 5 15.73 -4.41 -33.00
CA ARG A 5 16.67 -3.73 -32.11
C ARG A 5 16.10 -3.83 -30.69
N PHE A 6 16.86 -4.29 -29.72
CA PHE A 6 16.42 -4.50 -28.32
C PHE A 6 15.60 -3.32 -27.74
N THR A 7 15.95 -2.08 -28.10
CA THR A 7 15.22 -0.87 -27.71
C THR A 7 13.80 -0.78 -28.29
N SER A 8 13.55 -1.33 -29.48
CA SER A 8 12.21 -1.44 -30.05
C SER A 8 11.36 -2.47 -29.33
N GLU A 9 11.96 -3.57 -28.87
CA GLU A 9 11.26 -4.59 -28.08
C GLU A 9 10.87 -4.06 -26.70
N ILE A 10 11.78 -3.35 -26.02
CA ILE A 10 11.44 -2.66 -24.76
C ILE A 10 10.31 -1.66 -24.95
N ARG A 11 10.34 -0.88 -26.05
CA ARG A 11 9.29 0.10 -26.35
C ARG A 11 7.96 -0.56 -26.67
N ASP A 12 7.97 -1.65 -27.42
CA ASP A 12 6.76 -2.42 -27.77
C ASP A 12 6.15 -3.06 -26.51
N VAL A 13 6.99 -3.64 -25.64
CA VAL A 13 6.56 -4.16 -24.33
C VAL A 13 6.01 -3.04 -23.44
N ALA A 14 6.69 -1.89 -23.34
CA ALA A 14 6.22 -0.76 -22.54
C ALA A 14 4.87 -0.22 -23.05
N LYS A 15 4.62 -0.24 -24.36
CA LYS A 15 3.32 0.17 -24.95
C LYS A 15 2.21 -0.85 -24.72
N GLY A 16 2.53 -2.14 -24.76
CA GLY A 16 1.57 -3.22 -24.52
C GLY A 16 1.32 -3.49 -23.03
N TRP A 17 2.24 -3.05 -22.16
CA TRP A 17 2.14 -3.23 -20.72
C TRP A 17 1.03 -2.35 -20.14
N ARG A 18 0.16 -2.95 -19.34
CA ARG A 18 -0.94 -2.25 -18.67
C ARG A 18 -0.41 -1.57 -17.40
N TRP A 19 -0.01 -0.31 -17.53
CA TRP A 19 0.45 0.54 -16.43
C TRP A 19 -0.68 1.04 -15.51
N GLY A 20 -1.92 1.03 -16.01
CA GLY A 20 -3.14 1.48 -15.31
C GLY A 20 -3.90 0.36 -14.60
N ARG A 21 -5.04 0.71 -13.97
CA ARG A 21 -5.90 -0.18 -13.16
C ARG A 21 -6.31 -1.46 -13.90
N ARG A 22 -6.66 -2.52 -13.16
CA ARG A 22 -7.36 -3.67 -13.76
C ARG A 22 -8.62 -3.22 -14.45
N THR A 23 -8.97 -3.97 -15.49
CA THR A 23 -10.27 -3.86 -16.12
C THR A 23 -11.32 -4.30 -15.09
N MET A 24 -12.14 -3.35 -14.65
CA MET A 24 -13.33 -3.66 -13.86
C MET A 24 -14.36 -4.30 -14.78
N THR A 25 -14.99 -5.37 -14.34
CA THR A 25 -16.15 -5.94 -15.04
C THR A 25 -17.27 -4.89 -15.07
N PRO A 26 -17.83 -4.56 -16.23
CA PRO A 26 -18.99 -3.68 -16.31
C PRO A 26 -20.13 -4.24 -15.46
N ARG A 27 -20.92 -3.35 -14.83
CA ARG A 27 -22.01 -3.77 -13.93
C ARG A 27 -23.00 -4.73 -14.60
N SER A 28 -23.27 -4.54 -15.90
CA SER A 28 -24.16 -5.39 -16.70
C SER A 28 -23.64 -6.81 -16.94
N ALA A 29 -22.35 -7.06 -16.71
CA ALA A 29 -21.72 -8.36 -16.90
C ALA A 29 -21.33 -9.04 -15.58
N LEU A 30 -21.72 -8.49 -14.42
CA LEU A 30 -21.39 -9.09 -13.12
C LEU A 30 -22.00 -10.48 -12.94
N ASP A 31 -23.24 -10.68 -13.41
CA ASP A 31 -23.96 -11.94 -13.26
C ASP A 31 -23.47 -13.04 -14.22
N SER A 32 -22.83 -12.63 -15.33
CA SER A 32 -22.32 -13.53 -16.37
C SER A 32 -20.81 -13.74 -16.32
N THR A 33 -20.09 -12.98 -15.48
CA THR A 33 -18.63 -13.11 -15.33
C THR A 33 -18.33 -13.99 -14.13
N PRO A 34 -17.46 -15.01 -14.26
CA PRO A 34 -16.99 -15.80 -13.12
C PRO A 34 -16.44 -14.90 -12.00
N PRO A 35 -16.56 -15.31 -10.73
CA PRO A 35 -16.01 -14.55 -9.62
C PRO A 35 -14.52 -14.27 -9.84
N PRO A 36 -14.04 -13.08 -9.46
CA PRO A 36 -12.65 -12.71 -9.69
C PRO A 36 -11.71 -13.69 -8.99
N LYS A 37 -10.66 -14.13 -9.69
CA LYS A 37 -9.67 -15.06 -9.14
C LYS A 37 -9.01 -14.46 -7.90
N ILE A 38 -9.05 -15.20 -6.79
CA ILE A 38 -8.29 -14.87 -5.58
C ILE A 38 -6.81 -14.97 -5.93
N TRP A 39 -6.09 -13.89 -5.68
CA TRP A 39 -4.67 -13.77 -6.01
C TRP A 39 -3.93 -13.14 -4.83
N SER A 40 -2.64 -13.39 -4.67
CA SER A 40 -1.83 -12.80 -3.60
C SER A 40 -0.68 -12.00 -4.20
N TYR A 41 -0.30 -10.92 -3.52
CA TYR A 41 0.92 -10.17 -3.83
C TYR A 41 1.97 -10.49 -2.76
N PRO A 42 3.20 -10.91 -3.13
CA PRO A 42 4.25 -11.15 -2.15
C PRO A 42 4.67 -9.81 -1.53
N THR A 43 4.54 -9.67 -0.21
CA THR A 43 4.85 -8.43 0.53
C THR A 43 6.01 -8.59 1.50
N ASP A 44 6.47 -9.82 1.76
CA ASP A 44 7.46 -10.10 2.81
C ASP A 44 8.82 -9.46 2.53
N TRP A 45 9.18 -9.30 1.26
CA TRP A 45 10.41 -8.62 0.84
C TRP A 45 10.51 -7.18 1.38
N ALA A 46 9.37 -6.49 1.56
CA ALA A 46 9.33 -5.12 2.07
C ALA A 46 9.60 -5.03 3.58
N ARG A 47 9.48 -6.15 4.32
CA ARG A 47 9.71 -6.22 5.77
C ARG A 47 11.08 -6.80 6.13
N THR A 48 11.93 -7.04 5.15
CA THR A 48 13.36 -7.32 5.35
C THR A 48 14.07 -6.09 5.90
N GLU A 49 15.31 -6.24 6.40
CA GLU A 49 16.11 -5.10 6.86
C GLU A 49 16.34 -4.06 5.76
N ALA A 50 16.64 -4.52 4.54
CA ALA A 50 16.80 -3.63 3.40
C ALA A 50 15.50 -2.88 3.07
N GLY A 51 14.35 -3.55 3.14
CA GLY A 51 13.03 -2.93 2.94
C GLY A 51 12.70 -1.92 4.04
N ARG A 52 13.00 -2.22 5.31
CA ARG A 52 12.88 -1.28 6.45
C ARG A 52 13.72 -0.03 6.23
N LEU A 53 15.00 -0.19 5.92
CA LEU A 53 15.91 0.92 5.70
C LEU A 53 15.46 1.80 4.52
N ALA A 54 15.11 1.18 3.39
CA ALA A 54 14.61 1.91 2.23
C ALA A 54 13.33 2.69 2.55
N ARG A 55 12.40 2.08 3.31
CA ARG A 55 11.18 2.74 3.79
C ARG A 55 11.50 3.92 4.69
N ASP A 56 12.40 3.77 5.66
CA ASP A 56 12.77 4.88 6.55
C ASP A 56 13.34 6.05 5.77
N VAL A 57 14.24 5.78 4.81
CA VAL A 57 14.78 6.82 3.92
C VAL A 57 13.67 7.49 3.11
N ILE A 58 12.75 6.75 2.52
CA ILE A 58 11.64 7.33 1.74
C ILE A 58 10.72 8.17 2.64
N LEU A 59 10.40 7.68 3.84
CA LEU A 59 9.53 8.37 4.77
C LEU A 59 10.17 9.68 5.26
N ASP A 60 11.43 9.65 5.68
CA ASP A 60 12.11 10.82 6.26
C ASP A 60 12.60 11.82 5.20
N ALA A 61 13.13 11.34 4.08
CA ALA A 61 13.74 12.21 3.07
C ALA A 61 12.78 12.70 1.98
N ALA A 62 11.64 12.03 1.77
CA ALA A 62 10.68 12.40 0.73
C ALA A 62 9.28 12.71 1.29
N LEU A 63 8.65 11.76 1.98
CA LEU A 63 7.24 11.93 2.37
C LEU A 63 7.05 12.93 3.52
N LYS A 64 7.91 12.90 4.54
CA LYS A 64 7.84 13.80 5.68
C LYS A 64 7.98 15.27 5.25
N PRO A 65 8.95 15.68 4.43
CA PRO A 65 9.01 17.06 3.90
C PRO A 65 7.73 17.48 3.17
N ILE A 66 7.19 16.62 2.31
CA ILE A 66 5.94 16.90 1.58
C ILE A 66 4.79 17.08 2.55
N ILE A 67 4.60 16.14 3.48
CA ILE A 67 3.50 16.19 4.46
C ILE A 67 3.58 17.44 5.34
N TRP A 68 4.77 17.80 5.82
CA TRP A 68 4.93 18.98 6.66
C TRP A 68 4.68 20.27 5.88
N ASN A 69 5.06 20.31 4.61
CA ASN A 69 4.74 21.41 3.71
C ASN A 69 3.23 21.55 3.48
N GLU A 70 2.54 20.45 3.22
CA GLU A 70 1.11 20.47 2.85
C GLU A 70 0.17 20.60 4.05
N THR A 71 0.56 20.10 5.23
CA THR A 71 -0.39 19.89 6.34
C THR A 71 0.03 20.49 7.67
N THR A 72 1.30 20.86 7.86
CA THR A 72 1.85 21.38 9.14
C THR A 72 1.29 20.63 10.37
N PRO A 73 1.52 19.31 10.49
CA PRO A 73 0.82 18.48 11.45
C PRO A 73 1.23 18.81 12.90
N GLU A 74 0.25 18.88 13.79
CA GLU A 74 0.45 18.91 15.24
C GLU A 74 0.26 17.50 15.82
N VAL A 75 1.23 17.04 16.63
CA VAL A 75 1.26 15.67 17.17
C VAL A 75 1.14 15.71 18.68
N PHE A 76 0.19 14.95 19.22
CA PHE A 76 -0.12 14.88 20.65
C PHE A 76 -0.10 13.43 21.14
N GLY A 77 0.15 13.25 22.45
CA GLY A 77 -0.06 11.96 23.11
C GLY A 77 0.97 10.88 22.82
N LEU A 78 2.20 11.24 22.43
CA LEU A 78 3.29 10.27 22.21
C LEU A 78 3.73 9.56 23.51
N ASP A 79 3.54 10.22 24.64
CA ASP A 79 3.71 9.70 26.00
C ASP A 79 2.79 8.49 26.29
N ASN A 80 1.64 8.39 25.62
CA ASN A 80 0.76 7.21 25.74
C ASN A 80 1.40 5.93 25.19
N LEU A 81 2.48 6.05 24.41
CA LEU A 81 3.23 4.90 23.90
C LEU A 81 4.29 4.40 24.91
N GLU A 82 4.59 5.18 25.95
CA GLU A 82 5.57 4.79 26.95
C GLU A 82 5.08 3.61 27.78
N GLY A 83 5.93 2.59 27.95
CA GLY A 83 5.60 1.40 28.74
C GLY A 83 4.60 0.44 28.07
N VAL A 84 4.02 0.79 26.92
CA VAL A 84 3.12 -0.11 26.17
C VAL A 84 3.90 -1.31 25.64
N LYS A 85 3.43 -2.51 26.00
CA LYS A 85 3.96 -3.78 25.51
C LYS A 85 3.04 -4.32 24.42
N GLY A 86 3.61 -4.69 23.28
CA GLY A 86 2.86 -5.17 22.13
C GLY A 86 2.27 -6.59 22.28
N PRO A 87 1.48 -7.07 21.30
CA PRO A 87 1.12 -6.39 20.05
C PRO A 87 0.06 -5.29 20.25
N VAL A 88 0.11 -4.25 19.41
CA VAL A 88 -0.89 -3.16 19.42
C VAL A 88 -1.54 -3.01 18.06
N MET A 89 -2.75 -2.45 18.04
CA MET A 89 -3.46 -2.07 16.83
C MET A 89 -3.75 -0.57 16.87
N PHE A 90 -3.16 0.18 15.95
CA PHE A 90 -3.48 1.59 15.77
C PHE A 90 -4.78 1.71 14.98
N ILE A 91 -5.78 2.32 15.58
CA ILE A 91 -7.10 2.55 14.96
C ILE A 91 -7.23 4.04 14.73
N SER A 92 -7.46 4.42 13.48
CA SER A 92 -7.63 5.82 13.07
C SER A 92 -8.94 5.98 12.32
N ASN A 93 -9.52 7.17 12.38
CA ASN A 93 -10.52 7.58 11.42
C ASN A 93 -9.90 7.62 10.00
N HIS A 94 -10.71 7.47 8.96
CA HIS A 94 -10.22 7.55 7.58
C HIS A 94 -10.81 8.79 6.90
N SER A 95 -9.98 9.80 6.70
CA SER A 95 -10.37 11.09 6.12
C SER A 95 -9.78 11.28 4.73
N SER A 96 -8.57 10.77 4.48
CA SER A 96 -7.84 11.08 3.27
C SER A 96 -6.91 9.96 2.80
N HIS A 97 -6.37 10.11 1.59
CA HIS A 97 -5.30 9.23 1.10
C HIS A 97 -3.95 9.46 1.80
N LEU A 98 -3.77 10.57 2.52
CA LEU A 98 -2.54 10.90 3.24
C LEU A 98 -2.46 10.27 4.63
N ASP A 99 -3.55 9.69 5.14
CA ASP A 99 -3.66 9.21 6.52
C ASP A 99 -2.51 8.25 6.89
N ALA A 100 -2.25 7.26 6.04
CA ALA A 100 -1.18 6.28 6.29
C ALA A 100 0.21 6.96 6.35
N SER A 101 0.46 7.92 5.47
CA SER A 101 1.73 8.63 5.43
C SER A 101 1.90 9.55 6.64
N ILE A 102 0.86 10.29 7.01
CA ILE A 102 0.86 11.19 8.17
C ILE A 102 1.11 10.39 9.44
N ILE A 103 0.37 9.30 9.66
CA ILE A 103 0.55 8.43 10.84
C ILE A 103 1.99 7.89 10.88
N LEU A 104 2.49 7.32 9.78
CA LEU A 104 3.83 6.73 9.79
C LEU A 104 4.93 7.79 9.97
N THR A 105 4.81 8.98 9.40
CA THR A 105 5.84 10.02 9.52
C THR A 105 5.83 10.75 10.86
N THR A 106 4.73 10.65 11.62
CA THR A 106 4.57 11.26 12.96
C THR A 106 4.84 10.27 14.10
N LEU A 107 4.74 8.96 13.86
CA LEU A 107 5.11 7.94 14.85
C LEU A 107 6.61 7.99 15.17
N PRO A 108 7.00 7.75 16.44
CA PRO A 108 8.40 7.56 16.80
C PRO A 108 9.01 6.39 16.01
N HIS A 109 10.29 6.49 15.64
CA HIS A 109 10.97 5.51 14.78
C HIS A 109 10.80 4.06 15.25
N SER A 110 10.96 3.83 16.57
CA SER A 110 10.83 2.50 17.21
C SER A 110 9.45 1.84 17.03
N TRP A 111 8.40 2.63 16.84
CA TRP A 111 7.05 2.17 16.53
C TRP A 111 6.82 2.09 15.02
N ARG A 112 7.26 3.10 14.28
CA ARG A 112 7.12 3.18 12.82
C ARG A 112 7.74 2.00 12.10
N GLU A 113 8.96 1.59 12.49
CA GLU A 113 9.70 0.49 11.84
C GLU A 113 8.95 -0.86 11.95
N LYS A 114 8.17 -1.03 13.03
CA LYS A 114 7.40 -2.24 13.38
C LYS A 114 5.94 -2.16 12.94
N THR A 115 5.48 -1.01 12.46
CA THR A 115 4.10 -0.80 12.04
C THR A 115 3.91 -1.27 10.59
N ALA A 116 2.81 -1.97 10.35
CA ALA A 116 2.36 -2.42 9.03
C ALA A 116 0.92 -1.96 8.78
N THR A 117 0.64 -1.47 7.58
CA THR A 117 -0.67 -0.89 7.25
C THR A 117 -1.54 -1.87 6.46
N ALA A 118 -2.73 -2.17 6.98
CA ALA A 118 -3.77 -2.87 6.23
C ALA A 118 -4.27 -1.99 5.08
N ALA A 119 -4.12 -2.44 3.83
CA ALA A 119 -4.50 -1.69 2.66
C ALA A 119 -5.47 -2.47 1.77
N ALA A 120 -6.42 -1.76 1.16
CA ALA A 120 -7.40 -2.36 0.25
C ALA A 120 -6.71 -3.12 -0.88
N LYS A 121 -6.99 -4.42 -1.01
CA LYS A 121 -6.39 -5.28 -2.04
C LYS A 121 -6.81 -4.87 -3.46
N ASP A 122 -8.08 -4.52 -3.63
CA ASP A 122 -8.71 -4.09 -4.88
C ASP A 122 -8.24 -2.70 -5.35
N TYR A 123 -7.80 -1.84 -4.42
CA TYR A 123 -7.24 -0.55 -4.74
C TYR A 123 -5.71 -0.59 -4.77
N PHE A 124 -5.06 -0.72 -3.62
CA PHE A 124 -3.61 -0.50 -3.50
C PHE A 124 -2.78 -1.58 -4.17
N PHE A 125 -3.32 -2.79 -4.32
CA PHE A 125 -2.60 -3.91 -4.92
C PHE A 125 -2.99 -4.19 -6.38
N ASP A 126 -3.79 -3.32 -7.00
CA ASP A 126 -4.31 -3.57 -8.34
C ASP A 126 -3.26 -3.52 -9.47
N VAL A 127 -2.19 -2.74 -9.29
CA VAL A 127 -1.13 -2.52 -10.30
C VAL A 127 0.24 -2.66 -9.67
N TRP A 128 1.17 -3.31 -10.37
CA TRP A 128 2.44 -3.77 -9.79
C TRP A 128 3.25 -2.66 -9.10
N TRP A 129 3.28 -1.45 -9.67
CA TRP A 129 4.06 -0.34 -9.12
C TRP A 129 3.42 0.22 -7.85
N ARG A 130 2.08 0.30 -7.80
CA ARG A 130 1.33 0.72 -6.61
C ARG A 130 1.43 -0.34 -5.53
N SER A 131 1.34 -1.61 -5.90
CA SER A 131 1.57 -2.75 -5.00
C SER A 131 2.96 -2.70 -4.39
N ALA A 132 3.99 -2.46 -5.21
CA ALA A 132 5.37 -2.38 -4.75
C ALA A 132 5.59 -1.17 -3.83
N PHE A 133 5.07 0.00 -4.22
CA PHE A 133 5.13 1.21 -3.40
C PHE A 133 4.40 1.01 -2.05
N THR A 134 3.18 0.51 -2.06
CA THR A 134 2.40 0.26 -0.83
C THR A 134 3.07 -0.77 0.06
N ALA A 135 3.59 -1.86 -0.50
CA ALA A 135 4.33 -2.86 0.25
C ALA A 135 5.57 -2.23 0.90
N LEU A 136 6.39 -1.50 0.14
CA LEU A 136 7.63 -0.91 0.62
C LEU A 136 7.39 0.19 1.65
N VAL A 137 6.66 1.24 1.28
CA VAL A 137 6.55 2.48 2.05
C VAL A 137 5.68 2.31 3.31
N TYR A 138 4.66 1.47 3.25
CA TYR A 138 3.72 1.30 4.37
C TYR A 138 3.82 -0.06 5.07
N ALA A 139 4.85 -0.87 4.75
CA ALA A 139 4.88 -2.30 5.09
C ALA A 139 3.52 -2.98 4.76
N GLY A 140 2.89 -2.50 3.69
CA GLY A 140 1.47 -2.69 3.47
C GLY A 140 1.15 -4.14 3.18
N PHE A 141 0.04 -4.63 3.71
CA PHE A 141 -0.49 -5.95 3.38
C PHE A 141 -1.92 -5.85 2.84
N PRO A 142 -2.26 -6.67 1.83
CA PRO A 142 -3.57 -6.60 1.20
C PRO A 142 -4.65 -7.16 2.12
N VAL A 143 -5.72 -6.41 2.31
CA VAL A 143 -6.95 -6.84 2.96
C VAL A 143 -8.09 -6.81 1.96
N GLU A 144 -8.86 -7.90 1.90
CA GLU A 144 -10.04 -7.99 1.06
C GLU A 144 -11.18 -7.17 1.66
N ARG A 145 -11.84 -6.38 0.81
CA ARG A 145 -13.03 -5.61 1.19
C ARG A 145 -14.22 -6.22 0.45
N GLY A 146 -15.26 -6.61 1.19
CA GLY A 146 -16.54 -7.04 0.60
C GLY A 146 -16.62 -8.46 0.03
N ALA A 147 -15.65 -9.34 0.30
CA ALA A 147 -15.67 -10.74 -0.17
C ALA A 147 -16.02 -11.78 0.93
N GLY A 148 -16.18 -11.35 2.18
CA GLY A 148 -16.64 -12.23 3.26
C GLY A 148 -18.17 -12.23 3.35
N GLU A 149 -18.77 -13.41 3.56
CA GLU A 149 -20.12 -13.48 4.14
C GLU A 149 -20.19 -12.53 5.34
N LYS A 150 -21.31 -11.82 5.49
CA LYS A 150 -21.55 -11.06 6.71
C LYS A 150 -21.38 -12.03 7.89
N ALA A 151 -20.49 -11.71 8.83
CA ALA A 151 -20.26 -12.54 10.01
C ALA A 151 -21.55 -12.74 10.86
N THR A 152 -22.55 -11.89 10.65
CA THR A 152 -23.89 -12.03 11.21
C THR A 152 -24.93 -11.56 10.20
N SER A 153 -25.99 -12.33 10.00
CA SER A 153 -27.23 -11.86 9.39
C SER A 153 -27.91 -10.88 10.35
N LYS A 154 -27.79 -9.59 10.08
CA LYS A 154 -28.83 -8.63 10.46
C LYS A 154 -29.67 -8.35 9.23
#